data_AF-A0A1Q8BIG2-F1
#
_entry.id   AF-A0A1Q8BIG2-F1
#
_cell.length_a   1.000
_cell.length_b   1.000
_cell.length_c   1.000
_cell.angle_alpha   90.00
_cell.angle_beta   90.00
_cell.angle_gamma   90.00
#
_symmetry.space_group_name_H-M   'P 1'
#
loop_
_entity.id
_entity.type
_entity.pdbx_description
1 polymer ?
#
loop_
_entity_poly.entity_id
_entity_poly.type
_entity_poly.pdbx_seq_one_letter_code
_entity_poly.pdbx_strand_id
1 'polypeptide(L)'
;MRQGILVPYGFVMAPIGAGLVVLLSFFASFGGVPDRLLSFATSLVLGVGMIEVINSYLVIRNAQAASVQRTRTIMHVGFVLFIAQFAFLAVPDTASRVFSAETPFPQAFEWVGFGALLLSSCSLGGASWMVWDRWSQIGVDELEIPNWTRGSWHHWAFLSGIVAGTVGIFLDPFSPAVTLVLFSAGVVLLLAGIFPSKVKETQLAHGSETPPKVELRKVTYEEKLGVGKRACALILQKYGNRRVFAVCMWGDEIENSQPYFGVNLLTVVRDGFQIPSEKYLFDGIEVKITYWQEIGILHRARTFDEEWPWHSGLYRTRIVLHEKKGWFRKLDTAVRESDSADPANAIRESAMLLLGHLATLRDYQLLSDLVGEKAECWRIAWGAIELIFLLNHRYVRHDYWNEVFECPIQTSDLHRQLEILLELTDTPIDVMVEVADKLCEELFDVVRARGKSLVSSELRV
;
A
#
# COMPACT_ATOMS: atom_id res chain seq x y z
N MET A 1 2.48 -2.74 18.17
CA MET A 1 2.49 -1.27 18.09
C MET A 1 2.07 -0.85 16.69
N ARG A 2 0.91 -0.20 16.53
CA ARG A 2 0.47 0.34 15.23
C ARG A 2 1.47 1.40 14.76
N GLN A 3 2.14 1.19 13.64
CA GLN A 3 2.89 2.26 12.98
C GLN A 3 1.89 3.35 12.61
N GLY A 4 2.03 4.50 13.27
CA GLY A 4 1.18 5.65 13.05
C GLY A 4 1.28 6.11 11.61
N ILE A 5 0.25 5.79 10.81
CA ILE A 5 -0.15 6.66 9.73
C ILE A 5 -0.36 8.02 10.38
N LEU A 6 0.35 9.04 9.90
CA LEU A 6 0.04 10.43 10.17
C LEU A 6 -1.37 10.69 9.62
N VAL A 7 -2.38 10.29 10.39
CA VAL A 7 -3.73 10.77 10.28
C VAL A 7 -3.72 11.98 11.22
N PRO A 8 -3.41 13.20 10.74
CA PRO A 8 -3.48 14.35 11.60
C PRO A 8 -4.91 14.45 12.13
N TYR A 9 -5.02 14.85 13.40
CA TYR A 9 -6.25 15.15 14.15
C TYR A 9 -7.19 16.19 13.48
N GLY A 10 -7.05 16.48 12.19
CA GLY A 10 -7.77 17.52 11.45
C GLY A 10 -9.11 17.08 10.84
N PHE A 11 -9.44 15.79 10.78
CA PHE A 11 -10.59 15.29 10.00
C PHE A 11 -12.00 15.68 10.49
N VAL A 12 -12.11 16.46 11.57
CA VAL A 12 -13.39 16.91 12.13
C VAL A 12 -13.76 18.32 11.64
N MET A 13 -12.84 19.09 11.04
CA MET A 13 -13.01 20.53 10.88
C MET A 13 -13.61 20.98 9.54
N ALA A 14 -13.53 20.22 8.43
CA ALA A 14 -14.15 20.65 7.16
C ALA A 14 -15.69 20.72 7.17
N PRO A 15 -16.46 19.74 7.72
CA PRO A 15 -17.92 19.84 7.80
C PRO A 15 -18.37 20.94 8.76
N ILE A 16 -17.64 21.08 9.89
CA ILE A 16 -17.85 22.12 10.90
C ILE A 16 -17.52 23.51 10.32
N GLY A 17 -16.49 23.59 9.49
CA GLY A 17 -16.06 24.80 8.80
C GLY A 17 -17.05 25.27 7.74
N ALA A 18 -17.51 24.38 6.85
CA ALA A 18 -18.55 24.71 5.88
C ALA A 18 -19.86 25.15 6.57
N GLY A 19 -20.23 24.46 7.66
CA GLY A 19 -21.35 24.87 8.52
C GLY A 19 -21.14 26.25 9.15
N LEU A 20 -19.94 26.51 9.69
CA LEU A 20 -19.56 27.80 10.29
C LEU A 20 -19.54 28.94 9.29
N VAL A 21 -19.11 28.75 8.04
CA VAL A 21 -19.12 29.81 7.02
C VAL A 21 -20.55 30.21 6.64
N VAL A 22 -21.45 29.23 6.50
CA VAL A 22 -22.88 29.50 6.24
C VAL A 22 -23.52 30.17 7.45
N LEU A 23 -23.24 29.69 8.66
CA LEU A 23 -23.70 30.28 9.91
C LEU A 23 -23.17 31.71 10.14
N LEU A 24 -21.87 31.95 9.92
CA LEU A 24 -21.23 33.25 10.09
C LEU A 24 -21.71 34.26 9.05
N SER A 25 -21.95 33.84 7.81
CA SER A 25 -22.56 34.70 6.77
C SER A 25 -24.02 35.06 7.13
N PHE A 26 -24.75 34.13 7.73
CA PHE A 26 -26.09 34.38 8.26
C PHE A 26 -26.06 35.35 9.45
N PHE A 27 -25.12 35.20 10.39
CA PHE A 27 -24.98 36.07 11.56
C PHE A 27 -24.38 37.45 11.27
N ALA A 28 -23.51 37.59 10.26
CA ALA A 28 -23.00 38.88 9.79
C ALA A 28 -24.12 39.80 9.29
N SER A 29 -25.19 39.21 8.74
CA SER A 29 -26.40 39.93 8.33
C SER A 29 -27.22 40.49 9.52
N PHE A 30 -26.91 40.08 10.76
CA PHE A 30 -27.63 40.47 11.99
C PHE A 30 -26.84 41.40 12.93
N GLY A 31 -25.64 41.84 12.55
CA GLY A 31 -25.01 43.04 13.13
C GLY A 31 -23.87 42.82 14.15
N GLY A 32 -22.80 43.61 13.97
CA GLY A 32 -21.83 43.95 15.02
C GLY A 32 -20.44 43.33 14.90
N VAL A 33 -20.23 42.34 14.02
CA VAL A 33 -18.88 41.76 13.83
C VAL A 33 -18.10 42.66 12.86
N PRO A 34 -16.89 43.14 13.21
CA PRO A 34 -16.06 43.90 12.29
C PRO A 34 -15.77 43.07 11.03
N ASP A 35 -15.99 43.63 9.84
CA ASP A 35 -15.83 42.93 8.54
C ASP A 35 -14.48 42.21 8.41
N ARG A 36 -13.42 42.77 9.00
CA ARG A 36 -12.08 42.17 9.03
C ARG A 36 -12.00 40.89 9.86
N LEU A 37 -12.73 40.82 10.98
CA LEU A 37 -12.76 39.64 11.83
C LEU A 37 -13.53 38.50 11.13
N LEU A 38 -14.63 38.84 10.48
CA LEU A 38 -15.43 37.89 9.71
C LEU A 38 -14.66 37.37 8.48
N SER A 39 -14.00 38.27 7.74
CA SER A 39 -13.12 37.92 6.62
C SER A 39 -11.98 37.00 7.08
N PHE A 40 -11.31 37.34 8.19
CA PHE A 40 -10.25 36.50 8.75
C PHE A 40 -10.75 35.11 9.18
N ALA A 41 -11.88 35.03 9.88
CA ALA A 41 -12.48 33.77 10.30
C ALA A 41 -12.84 32.89 9.09
N THR A 42 -13.40 33.51 8.03
CA THR A 42 -13.77 32.82 6.79
C THR A 42 -12.53 32.29 6.06
N SER A 43 -11.48 33.11 5.95
CA SER A 43 -10.18 32.71 5.39
C SER A 43 -9.54 31.56 6.16
N LEU A 44 -9.61 31.59 7.50
CA LEU A 44 -9.07 30.54 8.35
C LEU A 44 -9.80 29.22 8.16
N VAL A 45 -11.14 29.26 8.13
CA VAL A 45 -11.97 28.07 7.90
C VAL A 45 -11.73 27.47 6.51
N LEU A 46 -11.69 28.31 5.47
CA LEU A 46 -11.37 27.85 4.11
C LEU A 46 -9.96 27.28 4.02
N GLY A 47 -8.98 27.93 4.65
CA GLY A 47 -7.59 27.48 4.66
C GLY A 47 -7.42 26.12 5.34
N VAL A 48 -8.05 25.90 6.49
CA VAL A 48 -8.04 24.61 7.20
C VAL A 48 -8.74 23.52 6.38
N GLY A 49 -9.91 23.82 5.81
CA GLY A 49 -10.62 22.88 4.95
C GLY A 49 -9.80 22.47 3.73
N MET A 50 -9.02 23.39 3.15
CA MET A 50 -8.15 23.06 2.02
C MET A 50 -6.99 22.12 2.40
N ILE A 51 -6.44 22.25 3.60
CA ILE A 51 -5.40 21.31 4.08
C ILE A 51 -5.96 19.89 4.19
N GLU A 52 -7.19 19.74 4.68
CA GLU A 52 -7.88 18.45 4.74
C GLU A 52 -8.12 17.85 3.36
N VAL A 53 -8.55 18.68 2.41
CA VAL A 53 -8.76 18.28 1.02
C VAL A 53 -7.46 17.84 0.35
N ILE A 54 -6.33 18.49 0.64
CA ILE A 54 -5.00 18.07 0.17
C ILE A 54 -4.66 16.68 0.69
N ASN A 55 -4.82 16.45 1.99
CA ASN A 55 -4.53 15.16 2.60
C ASN A 55 -5.42 14.05 2.01
N SER A 56 -6.72 14.31 1.90
CA SER A 56 -7.68 13.38 1.28
C SER A 56 -7.35 13.11 -0.19
N TYR A 57 -6.91 14.12 -0.94
CA TYR A 57 -6.47 13.96 -2.32
C TYR A 57 -5.28 13.02 -2.46
N LEU A 58 -4.29 13.14 -1.58
CA LEU A 58 -3.12 12.27 -1.58
C LEU A 58 -3.50 10.80 -1.36
N VAL A 59 -4.46 10.54 -0.48
CA VAL A 59 -4.97 9.17 -0.22
C VAL A 59 -5.78 8.65 -1.41
N ILE A 60 -6.81 9.38 -1.86
CA ILE A 60 -7.72 8.96 -2.95
C ILE A 60 -6.98 8.77 -4.28
N ARG A 61 -5.98 9.62 -4.57
CA ARG A 61 -5.22 9.52 -5.83
C ARG A 61 -4.36 8.27 -5.87
N ASN A 62 -3.77 7.88 -4.74
CA ASN A 62 -2.80 6.81 -4.70
C ASN A 62 -3.45 5.43 -4.51
N ALA A 63 -4.59 5.33 -3.83
CA ALA A 63 -5.27 4.05 -3.62
C ALA A 63 -5.76 3.42 -4.94
N GLN A 64 -5.55 2.13 -5.15
CA GLN A 64 -5.92 1.44 -6.41
C GLN A 64 -7.24 0.66 -6.32
N ALA A 65 -7.76 0.47 -5.10
CA ALA A 65 -9.01 -0.25 -4.87
C ALA A 65 -10.19 0.31 -5.68
N ALA A 66 -11.00 -0.59 -6.26
CA ALA A 66 -12.15 -0.22 -7.09
C ALA A 66 -13.18 0.64 -6.34
N SER A 67 -13.28 0.49 -5.01
CA SER A 67 -14.12 1.30 -4.13
C SER A 67 -13.74 2.79 -4.13
N VAL A 68 -12.49 3.12 -4.49
CA VAL A 68 -11.93 4.48 -4.49
C VAL A 68 -12.20 5.22 -5.81
N GLN A 69 -12.47 4.49 -6.90
CA GLN A 69 -12.59 5.10 -8.23
C GLN A 69 -13.76 6.09 -8.33
N ARG A 70 -14.90 5.81 -7.68
CA ARG A 70 -16.06 6.74 -7.65
C ARG A 70 -15.73 8.00 -6.85
N THR A 71 -15.11 7.86 -5.68
CA THR A 71 -14.68 8.98 -4.83
C THR A 71 -13.63 9.84 -5.55
N ARG A 72 -12.73 9.23 -6.32
CA ARG A 72 -11.76 9.93 -7.15
C ARG A 72 -12.44 10.82 -8.18
N THR A 73 -13.45 10.32 -8.90
CA THR A 73 -14.19 11.13 -9.88
C THR A 73 -14.90 12.30 -9.21
N ILE A 74 -15.60 12.06 -8.10
CA ILE A 74 -16.29 13.12 -7.32
C ILE A 74 -15.30 14.21 -6.89
N MET A 75 -14.13 13.80 -6.40
CA MET A 75 -13.10 14.73 -5.97
C MET A 75 -12.52 15.56 -7.13
N HIS A 76 -12.30 14.97 -8.32
CA HIS A 76 -11.85 15.73 -9.49
C HIS A 76 -12.89 16.75 -9.94
N VAL A 77 -14.18 16.38 -9.97
CA VAL A 77 -15.28 17.32 -10.23
C VAL A 77 -15.27 18.44 -9.18
N GLY A 78 -15.09 18.09 -7.91
CA GLY A 78 -14.93 19.05 -6.82
C GLY A 78 -13.79 20.05 -7.05
N PHE A 79 -12.62 19.61 -7.51
CA PHE A 79 -11.49 20.49 -7.83
C PHE A 79 -11.71 21.37 -9.07
N VAL A 80 -12.40 20.87 -10.10
CA VAL A 80 -12.75 21.69 -11.27
C VAL A 80 -13.71 22.82 -10.86
N LEU A 81 -14.72 22.50 -10.04
CA LEU A 81 -15.63 23.48 -9.48
C LEU A 81 -14.91 24.44 -8.52
N PHE A 82 -13.93 23.95 -7.76
CA PHE A 82 -13.06 24.77 -6.93
C PHE A 82 -12.26 25.78 -7.77
N ILE A 83 -11.74 25.40 -8.94
CA ILE A 83 -11.07 26.36 -9.83
C ILE A 83 -12.06 27.39 -10.36
N ALA A 84 -13.28 26.96 -10.73
CA ALA A 84 -14.31 27.84 -11.23
C ALA A 84 -14.68 28.93 -10.20
N GLN A 85 -14.88 28.59 -8.92
CA GLN A 85 -15.14 29.62 -7.91
C GLN A 85 -14.00 30.64 -7.76
N PHE A 86 -12.73 30.23 -7.92
CA PHE A 86 -11.61 31.17 -7.86
C PHE A 86 -11.64 32.14 -9.03
N ALA A 87 -11.93 31.63 -10.23
CA ALA A 87 -12.01 32.43 -11.44
C ALA A 87 -13.20 33.39 -11.42
N PHE A 88 -14.34 32.99 -10.85
CA PHE A 88 -15.58 33.77 -10.91
C PHE A 88 -15.90 34.59 -9.64
N LEU A 89 -15.33 34.28 -8.49
CA LEU A 89 -15.55 35.03 -7.24
C LEU A 89 -14.27 35.68 -6.74
N ALA A 90 -13.23 34.89 -6.46
CA ALA A 90 -12.06 35.37 -5.74
C ALA A 90 -11.20 36.34 -6.58
N VAL A 91 -10.92 35.99 -7.83
CA VAL A 91 -10.08 36.82 -8.72
C VAL A 91 -10.75 38.16 -9.05
N PRO A 92 -12.03 38.24 -9.46
CA PRO A 92 -12.69 39.51 -9.73
C PRO A 92 -12.77 40.42 -8.49
N ASP A 93 -13.13 39.87 -7.33
CA ASP A 93 -13.21 40.64 -6.08
C ASP A 93 -11.84 41.13 -5.59
N THR A 94 -10.80 40.29 -5.71
CA THR A 94 -9.44 40.72 -5.35
C THR A 94 -8.94 41.78 -6.34
N ALA A 95 -9.25 41.64 -7.64
CA ALA A 95 -8.86 42.61 -8.66
C ALA A 95 -9.54 43.97 -8.45
N SER A 96 -10.84 43.99 -8.12
CA SER A 96 -11.56 45.24 -7.84
C SER A 96 -10.95 45.97 -6.63
N ARG A 97 -10.56 45.23 -5.59
CA ARG A 97 -9.86 45.77 -4.40
C ARG A 97 -8.47 46.29 -4.72
N VAL A 98 -7.70 45.61 -5.58
CA VAL A 98 -6.34 46.01 -5.97
C VAL A 98 -6.35 47.25 -6.86
N PHE A 99 -7.23 47.29 -7.86
CA PHE A 99 -7.23 48.34 -8.86
C PHE A 99 -8.17 49.50 -8.51
N SER A 100 -8.94 49.40 -7.43
CA SER A 100 -9.95 50.41 -7.02
C SER A 100 -10.89 50.78 -8.16
N ALA A 101 -11.15 49.83 -9.06
CA ALA A 101 -11.99 49.98 -10.23
C ALA A 101 -13.05 48.89 -10.17
N GLU A 102 -14.32 49.29 -10.26
CA GLU A 102 -15.41 48.34 -10.45
C GLU A 102 -15.23 47.67 -11.81
N THR A 103 -14.71 46.45 -11.81
CA THR A 103 -14.76 45.61 -13.00
C THR A 103 -16.22 45.19 -13.20
N PRO A 104 -16.90 45.60 -14.27
CA PRO A 104 -18.28 45.20 -14.51
C PRO A 104 -18.33 43.69 -14.71
N PHE A 105 -18.67 42.97 -13.65
CA PHE A 105 -18.78 41.53 -13.65
C PHE A 105 -20.26 41.17 -13.76
N PRO A 106 -20.70 40.48 -14.83
CA PRO A 106 -22.10 40.14 -14.99
C PRO A 106 -22.59 39.32 -13.79
N GLN A 107 -23.71 39.75 -13.20
CA GLN A 107 -24.34 39.08 -12.04
C GLN A 107 -24.54 37.57 -12.26
N ALA A 108 -24.76 37.14 -13.51
CA ALA A 108 -24.86 35.73 -13.87
C ALA A 108 -23.58 34.93 -13.52
N PHE A 109 -22.39 35.51 -13.63
CA PHE A 109 -21.14 34.83 -13.28
C PHE A 109 -20.92 34.74 -11.77
N GLU A 110 -21.42 35.69 -10.98
CA GLU A 110 -21.43 35.58 -9.52
C GLU A 110 -22.27 34.38 -9.07
N TRP A 111 -23.47 34.21 -9.65
CA TRP A 111 -24.32 33.04 -9.39
C TRP A 111 -23.65 31.71 -9.78
N VAL A 112 -22.92 31.69 -10.91
CA VAL A 112 -22.10 30.53 -11.30
C VAL A 112 -21.01 30.27 -10.27
N GLY A 113 -20.35 31.33 -9.79
CA GLY A 113 -19.35 31.27 -8.74
C GLY A 113 -19.89 30.69 -7.43
N PHE A 114 -21.04 31.16 -6.95
CA PHE A 114 -21.69 30.65 -5.74
C PHE A 114 -22.15 29.20 -5.90
N GLY A 115 -22.71 28.85 -7.06
CA GLY A 115 -23.04 27.46 -7.38
C GLY A 115 -21.82 26.55 -7.36
N ALA A 116 -20.69 27.01 -7.92
CA ALA A 116 -19.43 26.29 -7.91
C ALA A 116 -18.85 26.15 -6.49
N LEU A 117 -18.96 27.18 -5.64
CA LEU A 117 -18.56 27.13 -4.23
C LEU A 117 -19.34 26.07 -3.46
N LEU A 118 -20.68 26.07 -3.57
CA LEU A 118 -21.52 25.08 -2.88
C LEU A 118 -21.22 23.65 -3.35
N LEU A 119 -21.19 23.44 -4.67
CA LEU A 119 -20.98 22.11 -5.23
C LEU A 119 -19.55 21.58 -4.98
N SER A 120 -18.53 22.45 -5.05
CA SER A 120 -17.16 22.07 -4.71
C SER A 120 -17.03 21.73 -3.23
N SER A 121 -17.63 22.51 -2.34
CA SER A 121 -17.62 22.26 -0.89
C SER A 121 -18.29 20.93 -0.55
N CYS A 122 -19.46 20.63 -1.12
CA CYS A 122 -20.14 19.35 -0.93
C CYS A 122 -19.33 18.17 -1.49
N SER A 123 -18.72 18.33 -2.67
CA SER A 123 -17.97 17.26 -3.32
C SER A 123 -16.66 16.95 -2.60
N LEU A 124 -15.88 17.98 -2.26
CA LEU A 124 -14.59 17.85 -1.58
C LEU A 124 -14.78 17.47 -0.10
N GLY A 125 -15.78 18.04 0.57
CA GLY A 125 -16.17 17.66 1.93
C GLY A 125 -16.67 16.22 2.00
N GLY A 126 -17.54 15.81 1.09
CA GLY A 126 -18.02 14.43 1.00
C GLY A 126 -16.89 13.43 0.71
N ALA A 127 -15.98 13.75 -0.22
CA ALA A 127 -14.81 12.91 -0.49
C ALA A 127 -13.88 12.79 0.72
N SER A 128 -13.64 13.89 1.43
CA SER A 128 -12.81 13.90 2.64
C SER A 128 -13.46 13.12 3.79
N TRP A 129 -14.79 13.23 3.94
CA TRP A 129 -15.57 12.44 4.88
C TRP A 129 -15.48 10.94 4.58
N MET A 130 -15.56 10.53 3.31
CA MET A 130 -15.44 9.11 2.94
C MET A 130 -14.05 8.55 3.25
N VAL A 131 -12.98 9.34 3.05
CA VAL A 131 -11.62 8.96 3.45
C VAL A 131 -11.53 8.79 4.97
N TRP A 132 -12.11 9.71 5.72
CA TRP A 132 -12.16 9.63 7.18
C TRP A 132 -12.94 8.41 7.67
N ASP A 133 -14.22 8.33 7.35
CA ASP A 133 -15.14 7.37 7.95
C ASP A 133 -14.80 5.93 7.54
N ARG A 134 -14.63 5.71 6.24
CA ARG A 134 -14.46 4.36 5.71
C ARG A 134 -13.01 3.93 5.61
N TRP A 135 -12.10 4.82 5.24
CA TRP A 135 -10.74 4.41 4.88
C TRP A 135 -9.72 4.62 5.99
N SER A 136 -10.03 5.40 7.04
CA SER A 136 -9.21 5.40 8.26
C SER A 136 -9.29 4.09 9.05
N GLN A 137 -10.35 3.30 8.82
CA GLN A 137 -10.59 2.01 9.46
C GLN A 137 -10.03 0.83 8.67
N ILE A 138 -9.65 1.05 7.41
CA ILE A 138 -9.16 0.03 6.48
C ILE A 138 -7.62 0.09 6.44
N GLY A 139 -6.96 -1.08 6.46
CA GLY A 139 -5.50 -1.18 6.37
C GLY A 139 -4.93 -0.64 5.06
N VAL A 140 -3.67 -0.20 5.07
CA VAL A 140 -2.95 0.32 3.87
C VAL A 140 -2.93 -0.72 2.74
N ASP A 141 -2.87 -2.00 3.11
CA ASP A 141 -2.83 -3.14 2.19
C ASP A 141 -4.15 -3.33 1.44
N GLU A 142 -5.30 -3.08 2.09
CA GLU A 142 -6.64 -3.17 1.48
C GLU A 142 -6.96 -1.98 0.57
N LEU A 143 -6.35 -0.82 0.80
CA LEU A 143 -6.49 0.34 -0.09
C LEU A 143 -5.54 0.27 -1.29
N GLU A 144 -4.66 -0.74 -1.35
CA GLU A 144 -3.65 -0.92 -2.39
C GLU A 144 -2.87 0.39 -2.65
N ILE A 145 -2.50 1.12 -1.60
CA ILE A 145 -1.78 2.40 -1.75
C ILE A 145 -0.30 2.06 -2.01
N PRO A 146 0.24 2.24 -3.24
CA PRO A 146 1.65 2.07 -3.47
C PRO A 146 2.42 3.11 -2.66
N ASN A 147 3.49 2.69 -1.99
CA ASN A 147 4.38 3.59 -1.25
C ASN A 147 4.78 4.78 -2.13
N TRP A 148 4.67 5.99 -1.54
CA TRP A 148 4.74 7.29 -2.23
C TRP A 148 5.84 7.32 -3.29
N THR A 149 5.46 7.10 -4.54
CA THR A 149 6.36 7.28 -5.68
C THR A 149 6.63 8.76 -5.89
N ARG A 150 7.77 9.08 -6.51
CA ARG A 150 8.16 10.46 -6.81
C ARG A 150 7.03 11.12 -7.62
N GLY A 151 6.35 12.10 -7.02
CA GLY A 151 5.21 12.78 -7.64
C GLY A 151 5.56 13.25 -9.05
N SER A 152 4.68 12.98 -10.03
CA SER A 152 4.86 13.50 -11.39
C SER A 152 4.90 15.03 -11.37
N TRP A 153 5.45 15.66 -12.41
CA TRP A 153 5.44 17.13 -12.47
C TRP A 153 4.01 17.70 -12.37
N HIS A 154 3.01 17.03 -12.94
CA HIS A 154 1.59 17.38 -12.77
C HIS A 154 1.11 17.28 -11.32
N HIS A 155 1.62 16.32 -10.55
CA HIS A 155 1.34 16.20 -9.13
C HIS A 155 1.91 17.38 -8.33
N TRP A 156 3.17 17.73 -8.58
CA TRP A 156 3.81 18.87 -7.93
C TRP A 156 3.19 20.20 -8.37
N ALA A 157 2.81 20.35 -9.65
CA ALA A 157 2.08 21.50 -10.14
C ALA A 157 0.72 21.63 -9.44
N PHE A 158 -0.05 20.54 -9.37
CA PHE A 158 -1.34 20.52 -8.68
C PHE A 158 -1.22 20.91 -7.20
N LEU A 159 -0.30 20.28 -6.46
CA LEU A 159 -0.07 20.59 -5.04
C LEU A 159 0.41 22.03 -4.84
N SER A 160 1.34 22.49 -5.67
CA SER A 160 1.82 23.88 -5.61
C SER A 160 0.70 24.87 -5.89
N GLY A 161 -0.23 24.53 -6.81
CA GLY A 161 -1.41 25.33 -7.10
C GLY A 161 -2.36 25.43 -5.91
N ILE A 162 -2.63 24.31 -5.21
CA ILE A 162 -3.44 24.34 -3.98
C ILE A 162 -2.76 25.16 -2.89
N VAL A 163 -1.46 24.95 -2.67
CA VAL A 163 -0.69 25.67 -1.63
C VAL A 163 -0.69 27.17 -1.92
N ALA A 164 -0.46 27.58 -3.16
CA ALA A 164 -0.51 28.99 -3.56
C ALA A 164 -1.90 29.59 -3.32
N GLY A 165 -2.97 28.88 -3.68
CA GLY A 165 -4.34 29.30 -3.39
C GLY A 165 -4.62 29.44 -1.89
N THR A 166 -4.16 28.47 -1.08
CA THR A 166 -4.35 28.46 0.38
C THR A 166 -3.62 29.64 1.05
N VAL A 167 -2.36 29.88 0.66
CA VAL A 167 -1.58 31.02 1.17
C VAL A 167 -2.20 32.34 0.73
N GLY A 168 -2.71 32.43 -0.50
CA GLY A 168 -3.42 33.61 -0.99
C GLY A 168 -4.65 33.96 -0.14
N ILE A 169 -5.44 32.95 0.27
CA ILE A 169 -6.62 33.14 1.14
C ILE A 169 -6.23 33.79 2.49
N PHE A 170 -5.10 33.36 3.08
CA PHE A 170 -4.61 33.94 4.35
C PHE A 170 -4.04 35.35 4.18
N LEU A 171 -3.40 35.63 3.04
CA LEU A 171 -2.77 36.93 2.77
C LEU A 171 -3.77 37.98 2.26
N ASP A 172 -4.94 37.57 1.77
CA ASP A 172 -5.93 38.46 1.17
C ASP A 172 -6.30 39.68 2.01
N PRO A 173 -6.55 39.56 3.32
CA PRO A 173 -6.90 40.72 4.16
C PRO A 173 -5.75 41.72 4.34
N PHE A 174 -4.51 41.28 4.11
CA PHE A 174 -3.29 42.04 4.41
C PHE A 174 -2.61 42.58 3.16
N SER A 175 -2.69 41.87 2.05
CA SER A 175 -1.98 42.20 0.81
C SER A 175 -2.71 41.66 -0.44
N PRO A 176 -3.83 42.29 -0.85
CA PRO A 176 -4.64 41.86 -1.99
C PRO A 176 -3.85 41.70 -3.30
N ALA A 177 -2.84 42.54 -3.53
CA ALA A 177 -2.01 42.48 -4.74
C ALA A 177 -1.17 41.18 -4.81
N VAL A 178 -0.61 40.74 -3.68
CA VAL A 178 0.13 39.47 -3.58
C VAL A 178 -0.84 38.30 -3.72
N THR A 179 -2.01 38.41 -3.13
CA THR A 179 -3.07 37.40 -3.24
C THR A 179 -3.54 37.19 -4.67
N LEU A 180 -3.75 38.27 -5.43
CA LEU A 180 -4.14 38.19 -6.84
C LEU A 180 -3.12 37.42 -7.68
N VAL A 181 -1.83 37.63 -7.42
CA VAL A 181 -0.74 36.90 -8.08
C VAL A 181 -0.75 35.42 -7.69
N LEU A 182 -0.91 35.11 -6.41
CA LEU A 182 -0.97 33.73 -5.90
C LEU A 182 -2.18 32.96 -6.42
N PHE A 183 -3.35 33.60 -6.49
CA PHE A 183 -4.56 32.99 -7.08
C PHE A 183 -4.38 32.74 -8.57
N SER A 184 -3.84 33.72 -9.31
CA SER A 184 -3.61 33.58 -10.75
C SER A 184 -2.61 32.46 -11.06
N ALA A 185 -1.49 32.42 -10.34
CA ALA A 185 -0.50 31.35 -10.44
C ALA A 185 -1.07 30.00 -10.01
N GLY A 186 -1.86 29.99 -8.92
CA GLY A 186 -2.53 28.80 -8.39
C GLY A 186 -3.48 28.16 -9.39
N VAL A 187 -4.34 28.95 -10.03
CA VAL A 187 -5.28 28.49 -11.06
C VAL A 187 -4.55 27.86 -12.25
N VAL A 188 -3.48 28.50 -12.75
CA VAL A 188 -2.68 27.96 -13.86
C VAL A 188 -2.05 26.62 -13.50
N LEU A 189 -1.48 26.51 -12.29
CA LEU A 189 -0.85 25.29 -11.79
C LEU A 189 -1.87 24.17 -11.54
N LEU A 190 -3.05 24.50 -11.03
CA LEU A 190 -4.15 23.55 -10.86
C LEU A 190 -4.64 23.01 -12.20
N LEU A 191 -4.85 23.87 -13.20
CA LEU A 191 -5.22 23.45 -14.54
C LEU A 191 -4.14 22.55 -15.16
N ALA A 192 -2.87 22.93 -15.05
CA ALA A 192 -1.74 22.12 -15.52
C ALA A 192 -1.64 20.74 -14.83
N GLY A 193 -2.14 20.64 -13.59
CA GLY A 193 -2.17 19.40 -12.81
C GLY A 193 -3.38 18.49 -13.07
N ILE A 194 -4.53 19.05 -13.48
CA ILE A 194 -5.78 18.30 -13.74
C ILE A 194 -5.83 17.73 -15.15
N PHE A 195 -5.33 18.46 -16.16
CA PHE A 195 -5.36 17.94 -17.52
C PHE A 195 -4.36 16.79 -17.67
N PRO A 196 -4.81 15.59 -18.10
CA PRO A 196 -3.90 14.47 -18.28
C PRO A 196 -2.90 14.83 -19.37
N SER A 197 -1.60 14.81 -19.04
CA SER A 197 -0.61 14.73 -20.11
C SER A 197 -0.89 13.47 -20.89
N LYS A 198 -1.10 13.59 -22.21
CA LYS A 198 -0.84 12.50 -23.13
C LYS A 198 0.64 12.17 -23.00
N VAL A 199 1.01 11.38 -21.99
CA VAL A 199 2.26 10.67 -22.01
C VAL A 199 2.14 9.78 -23.25
N LYS A 200 2.92 10.11 -24.28
CA LYS A 200 3.24 9.16 -25.33
C LYS A 200 3.92 7.99 -24.61
N GLU A 201 3.13 7.02 -24.18
CA GLU A 201 3.60 5.65 -24.15
C GLU A 201 4.16 5.40 -25.54
N THR A 202 5.48 5.25 -25.60
CA THR A 202 6.14 4.70 -26.76
C THR A 202 5.65 3.26 -26.87
N GLN A 203 4.46 3.08 -27.43
CA GLN A 203 4.01 1.83 -27.98
C GLN A 203 5.00 1.49 -29.07
N LEU A 204 5.94 0.60 -28.74
CA LEU A 204 6.64 -0.20 -29.73
C LEU A 204 5.56 -0.86 -30.57
N ALA A 205 5.37 -0.34 -31.78
CA ALA A 205 4.48 -0.89 -32.76
C ALA A 205 4.85 -2.37 -32.98
N HIS A 206 3.93 -3.24 -32.59
CA HIS A 206 3.82 -4.57 -33.17
C HIS A 206 2.38 -4.78 -33.61
N GLY A 207 2.28 -5.48 -34.73
CA GLY A 207 1.14 -5.52 -35.63
C GLY A 207 -0.13 -6.13 -35.04
N SER A 208 -1.14 -6.10 -35.90
CA SER A 208 -2.53 -6.45 -35.70
C SER A 208 -2.84 -7.79 -35.01
N GLU A 209 -4.10 -7.84 -34.54
CA GLU A 209 -4.99 -8.99 -34.34
C GLU A 209 -5.27 -9.39 -32.89
N THR A 210 -6.54 -9.18 -32.51
CA THR A 210 -7.24 -9.67 -31.31
C THR A 210 -6.65 -9.28 -29.94
N PRO A 211 -7.48 -8.99 -28.92
CA PRO A 211 -6.97 -8.84 -27.56
C PRO A 211 -6.21 -10.11 -27.18
N PRO A 212 -4.97 -10.00 -26.65
CA PRO A 212 -4.17 -11.15 -26.33
C PRO A 212 -4.93 -12.05 -25.35
N LYS A 213 -5.10 -13.32 -25.73
CA LYS A 213 -5.79 -14.31 -24.91
C LYS A 213 -4.96 -14.57 -23.65
N VAL A 214 -5.59 -14.45 -22.48
CA VAL A 214 -4.96 -14.81 -21.19
C VAL A 214 -4.95 -16.34 -21.10
N GLU A 215 -3.86 -16.95 -21.55
CA GLU A 215 -3.68 -18.40 -21.57
C GLU A 215 -2.28 -18.77 -21.07
N LEU A 216 -2.21 -19.72 -20.14
CA LEU A 216 -0.94 -20.27 -19.66
C LEU A 216 -0.42 -21.31 -20.66
N ARG A 217 0.84 -21.19 -21.06
CA ARG A 217 1.50 -22.12 -21.99
C ARG A 217 2.50 -23.00 -21.24
N LYS A 218 2.64 -24.25 -21.67
CA LYS A 218 3.74 -25.12 -21.25
C LYS A 218 5.04 -24.60 -21.86
N VAL A 219 6.04 -24.34 -21.03
CA VAL A 219 7.32 -23.79 -21.48
C VAL A 219 8.51 -24.54 -20.89
N THR A 220 9.60 -24.62 -21.66
CA THR A 220 10.83 -25.26 -21.20
C THR A 220 11.68 -24.32 -20.33
N TYR A 221 12.64 -24.89 -19.62
CA TYR A 221 13.59 -24.11 -18.83
C TYR A 221 14.39 -23.12 -19.69
N GLU A 222 14.80 -23.52 -20.90
CA GLU A 222 15.55 -22.67 -21.83
C GLU A 222 14.73 -21.47 -22.31
N GLU A 223 13.44 -21.68 -22.59
CA GLU A 223 12.52 -20.59 -22.93
C GLU A 223 12.42 -19.57 -21.79
N LYS A 224 12.20 -20.05 -20.56
CA LYS A 224 12.14 -19.21 -19.35
C LYS A 224 13.43 -18.44 -19.11
N LEU A 225 14.57 -19.10 -19.23
CA LEU A 225 15.89 -18.46 -19.12
C LEU A 225 16.08 -17.40 -20.22
N GLY A 226 15.59 -17.67 -21.44
CA GLY A 226 15.58 -16.71 -22.54
C GLY A 226 14.76 -15.46 -22.21
N VAL A 227 13.57 -15.63 -21.63
CA VAL A 227 12.73 -14.53 -21.14
C VAL A 227 13.42 -13.77 -20.01
N GLY A 228 13.99 -14.46 -19.02
CA GLY A 228 14.72 -13.84 -17.90
C GLY A 228 15.90 -12.99 -18.39
N LYS A 229 16.72 -13.50 -19.32
CA LYS A 229 17.83 -12.74 -19.94
C LYS A 229 17.33 -11.50 -20.68
N ARG A 230 16.21 -11.62 -21.42
CA ARG A 230 15.60 -10.49 -22.15
C ARG A 230 15.08 -9.43 -21.19
N ALA A 231 14.38 -9.84 -20.13
CA ALA A 231 13.89 -8.95 -19.08
C ALA A 231 15.05 -8.24 -18.38
N CYS A 232 16.12 -8.96 -18.02
CA CYS A 232 17.34 -8.38 -17.45
C CYS A 232 17.93 -7.29 -18.36
N ALA A 233 18.08 -7.55 -19.67
CA ALA A 233 18.59 -6.56 -20.61
C ALA A 233 17.71 -5.29 -20.66
N LEU A 234 16.38 -5.44 -20.67
CA LEU A 234 15.44 -4.32 -20.64
C LEU A 234 15.50 -3.53 -19.34
N ILE A 235 15.63 -4.19 -18.19
CA ILE A 235 15.79 -3.56 -16.87
C ILE A 235 17.06 -2.71 -16.85
N LEU A 236 18.17 -3.27 -17.31
CA LEU A 236 19.45 -2.58 -17.39
C LEU A 236 19.42 -1.40 -18.36
N GLN A 237 18.70 -1.52 -19.48
CA GLN A 237 18.50 -0.43 -20.43
C GLN A 237 17.63 0.70 -19.83
N LYS A 238 16.52 0.35 -19.17
CA LYS A 238 15.54 1.30 -18.61
C LYS A 238 16.10 2.07 -17.41
N TYR A 239 16.78 1.39 -16.50
CA TYR A 239 17.21 1.98 -15.21
C TYR A 239 18.72 2.25 -15.12
N GLY A 240 19.50 1.66 -16.02
CA GLY A 240 20.94 1.86 -16.14
C GLY A 240 21.78 1.03 -15.16
N ASN A 241 22.92 0.52 -15.64
CA ASN A 241 23.91 -0.28 -14.89
C ASN A 241 24.52 0.43 -13.66
N ARG A 242 24.30 1.75 -13.53
CA ARG A 242 24.75 2.50 -12.35
C ARG A 242 23.83 2.27 -11.15
N ARG A 243 22.53 2.09 -11.37
CA ARG A 243 21.50 2.00 -10.34
C ARG A 243 21.10 0.56 -10.00
N VAL A 244 21.33 -0.38 -10.91
CA VAL A 244 21.09 -1.81 -10.70
C VAL A 244 22.38 -2.47 -10.21
N PHE A 245 22.30 -3.22 -9.11
CA PHE A 245 23.42 -3.96 -8.53
C PHE A 245 23.38 -5.44 -8.90
N ALA A 246 22.19 -6.02 -8.99
CA ALA A 246 22.03 -7.41 -9.36
C ALA A 246 20.68 -7.64 -10.04
N VAL A 247 20.65 -8.61 -10.94
CA VAL A 247 19.42 -9.22 -11.46
C VAL A 247 19.63 -10.71 -11.44
N CYS A 248 18.73 -11.45 -10.80
CA CYS A 248 18.69 -12.90 -10.89
C CYS A 248 17.27 -13.39 -11.09
N MET A 249 17.14 -14.56 -11.69
CA MET A 249 15.96 -15.37 -11.43
C MET A 249 16.15 -15.95 -10.03
N TRP A 250 15.10 -15.98 -9.20
CA TRP A 250 15.12 -16.69 -7.90
C TRP A 250 13.88 -17.55 -7.65
N GLY A 251 13.98 -18.47 -6.69
CA GLY A 251 12.88 -19.30 -6.19
C GLY A 251 12.73 -20.66 -6.88
N ASP A 252 11.78 -21.45 -6.36
CA ASP A 252 11.63 -22.89 -6.63
C ASP A 252 11.40 -23.22 -8.11
N GLU A 253 10.95 -22.23 -8.88
CA GLU A 253 10.74 -22.30 -10.33
C GLU A 253 12.04 -22.47 -11.15
N ILE A 254 13.21 -22.38 -10.51
CA ILE A 254 14.53 -22.38 -11.16
C ILE A 254 15.14 -23.77 -11.24
N GLU A 255 15.21 -24.46 -10.12
CA GLU A 255 15.85 -25.78 -10.05
C GLU A 255 14.91 -26.86 -10.59
N ASN A 256 13.60 -26.67 -10.39
CA ASN A 256 12.55 -27.57 -10.83
C ASN A 256 11.51 -26.78 -11.65
N SER A 257 11.96 -26.21 -12.76
CA SER A 257 11.13 -25.43 -13.69
C SER A 257 9.96 -26.26 -14.23
N GLN A 258 8.87 -26.34 -13.46
CA GLN A 258 7.64 -26.98 -13.88
C GLN A 258 7.10 -26.26 -15.12
N PRO A 259 6.45 -26.98 -16.06
CA PRO A 259 6.08 -26.41 -17.36
C PRO A 259 5.24 -25.14 -17.32
N TYR A 260 4.49 -24.91 -16.23
CA TYR A 260 3.57 -23.77 -16.09
C TYR A 260 4.05 -22.69 -15.12
N PHE A 261 5.15 -22.93 -14.40
CA PHE A 261 5.70 -21.92 -13.50
C PHE A 261 6.28 -20.76 -14.28
N GLY A 262 6.18 -19.56 -13.70
CA GLY A 262 6.59 -18.34 -14.35
C GLY A 262 8.11 -18.12 -14.37
N VAL A 263 8.46 -16.85 -14.52
CA VAL A 263 9.80 -16.31 -14.32
C VAL A 263 9.72 -15.28 -13.21
N ASN A 264 10.26 -15.64 -12.04
CA ASN A 264 10.44 -14.73 -10.92
C ASN A 264 11.83 -14.09 -10.95
N LEU A 265 11.91 -12.78 -11.22
CA LEU A 265 13.13 -11.99 -11.19
C LEU A 265 13.23 -11.19 -9.89
N LEU A 266 14.37 -11.28 -9.22
CA LEU A 266 14.82 -10.31 -8.24
C LEU A 266 15.74 -9.31 -8.92
N THR A 267 15.43 -8.02 -8.78
CA THR A 267 16.31 -6.92 -9.16
C THR A 267 16.69 -6.11 -7.94
N VAL A 268 17.99 -5.99 -7.70
CA VAL A 268 18.51 -5.17 -6.60
C VAL A 268 18.95 -3.83 -7.15
N VAL A 269 18.40 -2.77 -6.56
CA VAL A 269 18.67 -1.39 -6.94
C VAL A 269 19.34 -0.63 -5.82
N ARG A 270 19.96 0.48 -6.17
CA ARG A 270 20.55 1.43 -5.24
C ARG A 270 19.51 1.94 -4.23
N ASP A 271 19.91 2.06 -2.98
CA ASP A 271 19.07 2.64 -1.94
C ASP A 271 18.59 4.06 -2.29
N GLY A 272 17.37 4.38 -1.89
CA GLY A 272 16.67 5.61 -2.28
C GLY A 272 16.08 5.58 -3.70
N PHE A 273 16.31 4.51 -4.48
CA PHE A 273 15.61 4.26 -5.74
C PHE A 273 14.52 3.22 -5.51
N GLN A 274 13.25 3.64 -5.54
CA GLN A 274 12.10 2.75 -5.38
C GLN A 274 11.43 2.55 -6.73
N ILE A 275 11.26 1.28 -7.12
CA ILE A 275 10.58 0.87 -8.33
C ILE A 275 9.49 -0.10 -7.87
N PRO A 276 8.22 0.07 -8.28
CA PRO A 276 7.18 -0.89 -7.95
C PRO A 276 7.50 -2.24 -8.62
N SER A 277 7.19 -3.33 -7.93
CA SER A 277 7.23 -4.66 -8.54
C SER A 277 6.21 -4.76 -9.67
N GLU A 278 6.56 -5.47 -10.73
CA GLU A 278 5.70 -5.67 -11.91
C GLU A 278 5.35 -7.15 -12.02
N LYS A 279 4.10 -7.48 -12.38
CA LYS A 279 3.65 -8.83 -12.72
C LYS A 279 2.82 -8.77 -13.98
N TYR A 280 3.18 -9.55 -15.00
CA TYR A 280 2.48 -9.57 -16.28
C TYR A 280 2.60 -10.94 -16.95
N LEU A 281 1.71 -11.21 -17.91
CA LEU A 281 1.76 -12.40 -18.75
C LEU A 281 2.45 -12.06 -20.07
N PHE A 282 3.55 -12.74 -20.39
CA PHE A 282 4.29 -12.58 -21.64
C PHE A 282 4.30 -13.90 -22.39
N ASP A 283 3.62 -13.94 -23.54
CA ASP A 283 3.54 -15.15 -24.38
C ASP A 283 3.10 -16.42 -23.61
N GLY A 284 2.13 -16.23 -22.69
CA GLY A 284 1.62 -17.28 -21.82
C GLY A 284 2.53 -17.69 -20.67
N ILE A 285 3.60 -16.94 -20.40
CA ILE A 285 4.50 -17.11 -19.26
C ILE A 285 4.26 -15.98 -18.26
N GLU A 286 3.96 -16.31 -17.01
CA GLU A 286 3.92 -15.30 -15.95
C GLU A 286 5.33 -14.75 -15.72
N VAL A 287 5.50 -13.44 -15.76
CA VAL A 287 6.77 -12.77 -15.43
C VAL A 287 6.51 -11.86 -14.25
N LYS A 288 7.20 -12.12 -13.14
CA LYS A 288 7.19 -11.29 -11.93
C LYS A 288 8.56 -10.69 -11.74
N ILE A 289 8.62 -9.37 -11.61
CA ILE A 289 9.86 -8.62 -11.38
C ILE A 289 9.72 -7.90 -10.05
N THR A 290 10.52 -8.33 -9.08
CA THR A 290 10.55 -7.75 -7.75
C THR A 290 11.77 -6.85 -7.62
N TYR A 291 11.57 -5.58 -7.25
CA TYR A 291 12.66 -4.63 -7.06
C TYR A 291 12.91 -4.40 -5.57
N TRP A 292 14.13 -4.68 -5.12
CA TRP A 292 14.55 -4.44 -3.75
C TRP A 292 15.68 -3.43 -3.67
N GLN A 293 15.64 -2.59 -2.65
CA GLN A 293 16.80 -1.78 -2.27
C GLN A 293 17.85 -2.68 -1.60
N GLU A 294 19.13 -2.39 -1.84
CA GLU A 294 20.26 -3.16 -1.30
C GLU A 294 20.16 -3.35 0.22
N ILE A 295 19.95 -2.27 0.97
CA ILE A 295 19.86 -2.34 2.43
C ILE A 295 18.68 -3.20 2.87
N GLY A 296 17.51 -3.04 2.22
CA GLY A 296 16.29 -3.75 2.60
C GLY A 296 16.42 -5.27 2.45
N ILE A 297 16.87 -5.74 1.29
CA ILE A 297 17.01 -7.17 1.06
C ILE A 297 18.15 -7.79 1.87
N LEU A 298 19.25 -7.08 2.07
CA LEU A 298 20.35 -7.57 2.91
C LEU A 298 19.95 -7.58 4.39
N HIS A 299 19.12 -6.64 4.85
CA HIS A 299 18.57 -6.69 6.20
C HIS A 299 17.65 -7.90 6.35
N ARG A 300 16.71 -8.10 5.43
CA ARG A 300 15.81 -9.27 5.50
C ARG A 300 16.55 -10.60 5.46
N ALA A 301 17.58 -10.73 4.63
CA ALA A 301 18.39 -11.94 4.56
C ALA A 301 19.20 -12.24 5.85
N ARG A 302 19.46 -11.22 6.69
CA ARG A 302 20.10 -11.38 8.01
C ARG A 302 19.14 -11.71 9.13
N THR A 303 17.86 -11.41 8.95
CA THR A 303 16.86 -11.58 9.99
C THR A 303 16.41 -13.04 10.03
N PHE A 304 16.42 -13.62 11.23
CA PHE A 304 15.78 -14.90 11.53
C PHE A 304 14.48 -14.61 12.25
N ASP A 305 13.40 -14.45 11.48
CA ASP A 305 12.04 -14.23 11.96
C ASP A 305 11.15 -15.46 11.70
N GLU A 306 9.88 -15.37 12.07
CA GLU A 306 8.89 -16.45 11.91
C GLU A 306 8.75 -16.91 10.45
N GLU A 307 8.88 -15.99 9.50
CA GLU A 307 8.80 -16.26 8.07
C GLU A 307 10.13 -16.78 7.45
N TRP A 308 11.20 -16.87 8.25
CA TRP A 308 12.52 -17.31 7.79
C TRP A 308 12.50 -18.62 6.98
N PRO A 309 11.75 -19.67 7.38
CA PRO A 309 11.71 -20.91 6.62
C PRO A 309 11.30 -20.74 5.16
N TRP A 310 10.42 -19.77 4.86
CA TRP A 310 9.83 -19.59 3.55
C TRP A 310 10.74 -18.82 2.59
N HIS A 311 11.46 -17.80 3.07
CA HIS A 311 12.27 -16.96 2.19
C HIS A 311 13.75 -17.36 2.14
N SER A 312 14.25 -18.10 3.14
CA SER A 312 15.68 -18.43 3.25
C SER A 312 16.14 -19.28 2.05
N GLY A 313 15.30 -20.20 1.55
CA GLY A 313 15.57 -20.95 0.32
C GLY A 313 15.77 -20.07 -0.92
N LEU A 314 14.92 -19.05 -1.09
CA LEU A 314 14.92 -18.14 -2.25
C LEU A 314 16.26 -17.40 -2.42
N TYR A 315 16.94 -17.06 -1.32
CA TYR A 315 18.23 -16.39 -1.40
C TYR A 315 19.33 -17.30 -1.94
N ARG A 316 19.22 -18.63 -1.80
CA ARG A 316 20.24 -19.60 -2.20
C ARG A 316 20.00 -20.13 -3.61
N THR A 317 18.74 -20.38 -3.94
CA THR A 317 18.32 -20.93 -5.23
C THR A 317 18.11 -19.79 -6.24
N ARG A 318 19.15 -19.49 -7.01
CA ARG A 318 19.17 -18.35 -7.94
C ARG A 318 20.01 -18.58 -9.19
N ILE A 319 19.55 -18.06 -10.32
CA ILE A 319 20.35 -17.92 -11.55
C ILE A 319 20.74 -16.46 -11.71
N VAL A 320 22.04 -16.18 -11.59
CA VAL A 320 22.58 -14.82 -11.76
C VAL A 320 22.53 -14.42 -13.24
N LEU A 321 21.78 -13.36 -13.55
CA LEU A 321 21.70 -12.78 -14.89
C LEU A 321 22.58 -11.53 -15.02
N HIS A 322 22.74 -10.78 -13.93
CA HIS A 322 23.60 -9.61 -13.84
C HIS A 322 24.09 -9.41 -12.40
N GLU A 323 25.34 -8.99 -12.24
CA GLU A 323 25.91 -8.65 -10.95
C GLU A 323 26.93 -7.52 -11.09
N LYS A 324 27.00 -6.68 -10.05
CA LYS A 324 28.00 -5.64 -9.90
C LYS A 324 28.74 -5.78 -8.57
N LYS A 325 30.07 -5.72 -8.64
CA LYS A 325 30.97 -5.67 -7.47
C LYS A 325 30.76 -6.82 -6.46
N GLY A 326 30.43 -8.03 -6.92
CA GLY A 326 30.28 -9.18 -6.04
C GLY A 326 29.12 -9.04 -5.04
N TRP A 327 28.02 -8.38 -5.44
CA TRP A 327 26.85 -8.16 -4.61
C TRP A 327 26.29 -9.46 -4.00
N PHE A 328 26.24 -10.56 -4.76
CA PHE A 328 25.73 -11.84 -4.26
C PHE A 328 26.59 -12.43 -3.14
N ARG A 329 27.90 -12.12 -3.09
CA ARG A 329 28.74 -12.48 -1.93
C ARG A 329 28.31 -11.77 -0.65
N LYS A 330 27.77 -10.54 -0.76
CA LYS A 330 27.18 -9.84 0.40
C LYS A 330 25.90 -10.54 0.84
N LEU A 331 25.06 -10.95 -0.10
CA LEU A 331 23.85 -11.72 0.19
C LEU A 331 24.20 -13.05 0.88
N ASP A 332 25.17 -13.80 0.37
CA ASP A 332 25.63 -15.05 0.98
C ASP A 332 26.22 -14.85 2.39
N THR A 333 26.75 -13.66 2.68
CA THR A 333 27.22 -13.31 4.02
C THR A 333 26.04 -13.00 4.94
N ALA A 334 25.08 -12.20 4.48
CA ALA A 334 23.85 -11.91 5.20
C ALA A 334 23.05 -13.18 5.55
N VAL A 335 22.94 -14.11 4.60
CA VAL A 335 22.28 -15.41 4.81
C VAL A 335 23.00 -16.25 5.87
N ARG A 336 24.34 -16.27 5.87
CA ARG A 336 25.10 -16.98 6.93
C ARG A 336 24.93 -16.37 8.32
N GLU A 337 24.70 -15.05 8.39
CA GLU A 337 24.38 -14.39 9.65
C GLU A 337 23.03 -14.88 10.20
N SER A 338 21.99 -15.00 9.37
CA SER A 338 20.71 -15.56 9.83
C SER A 338 20.80 -17.05 10.20
N ASP A 339 21.54 -17.86 9.44
CA ASP A 339 21.77 -19.29 9.75
C ASP A 339 22.42 -19.55 11.11
N SER A 340 23.10 -18.53 11.68
CA SER A 340 23.76 -18.62 12.98
C SER A 340 23.03 -17.88 14.09
N ALA A 341 21.88 -17.26 13.78
CA ALA A 341 21.08 -16.51 14.73
C ALA A 341 20.35 -17.44 15.72
N ASP A 342 20.04 -16.92 16.91
CA ASP A 342 19.21 -17.63 17.89
C ASP A 342 17.74 -17.63 17.43
N PRO A 343 17.13 -18.80 17.19
CA PRO A 343 15.74 -18.88 16.74
C PRO A 343 14.72 -18.60 17.85
N ALA A 344 15.15 -18.31 19.09
CA ALA A 344 14.27 -18.15 20.25
C ALA A 344 13.05 -17.25 20.02
N ASN A 345 13.27 -16.08 19.44
CA ASN A 345 12.23 -15.09 19.24
C ASN A 345 11.27 -15.53 18.13
N ALA A 346 11.79 -16.01 16.99
CA ALA A 346 10.97 -16.52 15.90
C ALA A 346 10.07 -17.69 16.34
N ILE A 347 10.63 -18.65 17.09
CA ILE A 347 9.86 -19.77 17.67
C ILE A 347 8.77 -19.24 18.60
N ARG A 348 9.09 -18.27 19.46
CA ARG A 348 8.12 -17.68 20.39
C ARG A 348 7.00 -16.96 19.62
N GLU A 349 7.32 -16.12 18.65
CA GLU A 349 6.32 -15.39 17.86
C GLU A 349 5.43 -16.35 17.07
N SER A 350 6.02 -17.35 16.39
CA SER A 350 5.26 -18.38 15.65
C SER A 350 4.33 -19.19 16.57
N ALA A 351 4.79 -19.58 17.76
CA ALA A 351 3.93 -20.24 18.75
C ALA A 351 2.81 -19.33 19.29
N MET A 352 3.07 -18.03 19.45
CA MET A 352 2.05 -17.06 19.85
C MET A 352 1.00 -16.83 18.75
N LEU A 353 1.40 -16.83 17.48
CA LEU A 353 0.48 -16.80 16.34
C LEU A 353 -0.42 -18.04 16.34
N LEU A 354 0.16 -19.23 16.55
CA LEU A 354 -0.60 -20.48 16.65
C LEU A 354 -1.62 -20.45 17.80
N LEU A 355 -1.25 -19.89 18.96
CA LEU A 355 -2.18 -19.67 20.07
C LEU A 355 -3.32 -18.71 19.69
N GLY A 356 -3.03 -17.67 18.90
CA GLY A 356 -4.04 -16.75 18.36
C GLY A 356 -5.05 -17.44 17.46
N HIS A 357 -4.59 -18.33 16.57
CA HIS A 357 -5.47 -19.17 15.75
C HIS A 357 -6.34 -20.09 16.59
N LEU A 358 -5.77 -20.72 17.62
CA LEU A 358 -6.53 -21.58 18.53
C LEU A 358 -7.61 -20.82 19.30
N ALA A 359 -7.32 -19.60 19.77
CA ALA A 359 -8.31 -18.74 20.41
C ALA A 359 -9.45 -18.38 19.45
N THR A 360 -9.10 -18.03 18.21
CA THR A 360 -10.08 -17.67 17.17
C THR A 360 -10.96 -18.86 16.79
N LEU A 361 -10.39 -20.07 16.73
CA LEU A 361 -11.13 -21.31 16.51
C LEU A 361 -12.20 -21.52 17.59
N ARG A 362 -11.84 -21.33 18.87
CA ARG A 362 -12.78 -21.45 19.99
C ARG A 362 -13.89 -20.40 19.94
N ASP A 363 -13.58 -19.18 19.52
CA ASP A 363 -14.60 -18.15 19.29
C ASP A 363 -15.58 -18.56 18.18
N TYR A 364 -15.09 -19.15 17.09
CA TYR A 364 -15.97 -19.66 16.03
C TYR A 364 -16.85 -20.83 16.48
N GLN A 365 -16.34 -21.72 17.34
CA GLN A 365 -17.16 -22.77 17.96
C GLN A 365 -18.31 -22.20 18.80
N LEU A 366 -18.05 -21.15 19.58
CA LEU A 366 -19.09 -20.47 20.37
C LEU A 366 -20.16 -19.83 19.49
N LEU A 367 -19.77 -19.34 18.30
CA LEU A 367 -20.66 -18.74 17.32
C LEU A 367 -21.32 -19.78 16.39
N SER A 368 -20.92 -21.05 16.46
CA SER A 368 -21.31 -22.11 15.53
C SER A 368 -21.03 -21.74 14.05
N ASP A 369 -19.91 -21.05 13.81
CA ASP A 369 -19.46 -20.67 12.47
C ASP A 369 -18.56 -21.75 11.86
N LEU A 370 -19.19 -22.70 11.17
CA LEU A 370 -18.50 -23.84 10.55
C LEU A 370 -17.46 -23.42 9.49
N VAL A 371 -17.65 -22.28 8.82
CA VAL A 371 -16.70 -21.80 7.81
C VAL A 371 -15.48 -21.21 8.51
N GLY A 372 -15.70 -20.43 9.57
CA GLY A 372 -14.65 -19.92 10.44
C GLY A 372 -13.83 -21.04 11.07
N GLU A 373 -14.49 -22.06 11.63
CA GLU A 373 -13.84 -23.23 12.22
C GLU A 373 -12.92 -23.94 11.21
N LYS A 374 -13.41 -24.24 10.00
CA LYS A 374 -12.62 -24.85 8.93
C LYS A 374 -11.41 -24.01 8.54
N ALA A 375 -11.61 -22.69 8.39
CA ALA A 375 -10.53 -21.79 8.00
C ALA A 375 -9.43 -21.71 9.08
N GLU A 376 -9.79 -21.73 10.37
CA GLU A 376 -8.79 -21.75 11.44
C GLU A 376 -8.09 -23.10 11.57
N CYS A 377 -8.77 -24.23 11.35
CA CYS A 377 -8.10 -25.54 11.27
C CYS A 377 -7.00 -25.56 10.19
N TRP A 378 -7.28 -24.97 9.02
CA TRP A 378 -6.28 -24.78 7.96
C TRP A 378 -5.11 -23.89 8.40
N ARG A 379 -5.39 -22.75 9.06
CA ARG A 379 -4.35 -21.84 9.54
C ARG A 379 -3.48 -22.48 10.63
N ILE A 380 -4.08 -23.27 11.52
CA ILE A 380 -3.37 -24.05 12.53
C ILE A 380 -2.43 -25.06 11.88
N ALA A 381 -2.88 -25.77 10.85
CA ALA A 381 -2.02 -26.70 10.10
C ALA A 381 -0.80 -25.99 9.49
N TRP A 382 -0.99 -24.83 8.85
CA TRP A 382 0.11 -24.05 8.29
C TRP A 382 1.05 -23.47 9.36
N GLY A 383 0.50 -22.93 10.44
CA GLY A 383 1.28 -22.43 11.57
C GLY A 383 2.09 -23.52 12.26
N ALA A 384 1.55 -24.75 12.34
CA ALA A 384 2.27 -25.91 12.83
C ALA A 384 3.48 -26.26 11.95
N ILE A 385 3.31 -26.29 10.63
CA ILE A 385 4.40 -26.55 9.67
C ILE A 385 5.53 -25.52 9.85
N GLU A 386 5.19 -24.24 9.91
CA GLU A 386 6.15 -23.16 10.09
C GLU A 386 6.92 -23.29 11.42
N LEU A 387 6.19 -23.51 12.52
CA LEU A 387 6.79 -23.71 13.84
C LEU A 387 7.73 -24.92 13.85
N ILE A 388 7.36 -26.01 13.18
CA ILE A 388 8.22 -27.19 13.04
C ILE A 388 9.49 -26.85 12.27
N PHE A 389 9.42 -26.14 11.15
CA PHE A 389 10.63 -25.70 10.44
C PHE A 389 11.55 -24.85 11.33
N LEU A 390 10.99 -23.89 12.08
CA LEU A 390 11.73 -23.06 13.02
C LEU A 390 12.37 -23.87 14.15
N LEU A 391 11.63 -24.82 14.74
CA LEU A 391 12.14 -25.73 15.76
C LEU A 391 13.30 -26.58 15.24
N ASN A 392 13.33 -26.89 13.96
CA ASN A 392 14.40 -27.69 13.36
C ASN A 392 15.52 -26.84 12.74
N HIS A 393 15.41 -25.50 12.79
CA HIS A 393 16.29 -24.57 12.07
C HIS A 393 16.42 -24.98 10.59
N ARG A 394 15.28 -25.29 9.96
CA ARG A 394 15.19 -25.72 8.57
C ARG A 394 14.38 -24.71 7.77
N TYR A 395 14.77 -24.55 6.52
CA TYR A 395 14.06 -23.74 5.54
C TYR A 395 13.58 -24.62 4.40
N VAL A 396 12.51 -24.16 3.75
CA VAL A 396 11.88 -24.84 2.62
C VAL A 396 12.78 -24.72 1.39
N ARG A 397 13.01 -25.85 0.71
CA ARG A 397 13.75 -25.89 -0.55
C ARG A 397 12.85 -26.11 -1.75
N HIS A 398 12.04 -27.18 -1.73
CA HIS A 398 11.18 -27.50 -2.85
C HIS A 398 9.91 -28.24 -2.45
N ASP A 399 10.05 -29.35 -1.71
CA ASP A 399 8.94 -30.21 -1.35
C ASP A 399 8.69 -30.09 0.14
N TYR A 400 7.99 -29.01 0.51
CA TYR A 400 7.77 -28.66 1.91
C TYR A 400 7.03 -29.76 2.67
N TRP A 401 6.21 -30.59 2.02
CA TRP A 401 5.53 -31.72 2.65
C TRP A 401 6.53 -32.78 3.11
N ASN A 402 7.36 -33.27 2.20
CA ASN A 402 8.39 -34.25 2.56
C ASN A 402 9.39 -33.64 3.55
N GLU A 403 9.78 -32.39 3.36
CA GLU A 403 10.76 -31.72 4.23
C GLU A 403 10.25 -31.50 5.67
N VAL A 404 8.96 -31.19 5.86
CA VAL A 404 8.39 -31.05 7.21
C VAL A 404 8.29 -32.41 7.90
N PHE A 405 7.91 -33.48 7.20
CA PHE A 405 7.82 -34.82 7.80
C PHE A 405 9.19 -35.44 8.13
N GLU A 406 10.24 -35.03 7.44
CA GLU A 406 11.63 -35.41 7.73
C GLU A 406 12.25 -34.64 8.91
N CYS A 407 11.53 -33.67 9.49
CA CYS A 407 12.02 -32.93 10.64
C CYS A 407 12.07 -33.84 11.88
N PRO A 408 13.23 -33.98 12.55
CA PRO A 408 13.34 -34.83 13.74
C PRO A 408 12.48 -34.33 14.92
N ILE A 409 12.11 -33.05 14.91
CA ILE A 409 11.41 -32.40 16.01
C ILE A 409 10.02 -32.01 15.52
N GLN A 410 9.05 -32.84 15.84
CA GLN A 410 7.66 -32.73 15.43
C GLN A 410 6.76 -33.48 16.41
N THR A 411 5.45 -33.40 16.23
CA THR A 411 4.49 -34.22 16.97
C THR A 411 4.56 -35.68 16.52
N SER A 412 4.09 -36.61 17.35
CA SER A 412 4.22 -38.04 17.09
C SER A 412 3.36 -38.56 15.93
N ASP A 413 2.30 -37.83 15.57
CA ASP A 413 1.34 -38.23 14.53
C ASP A 413 1.10 -37.09 13.51
N LEU A 414 2.15 -36.28 13.26
CA LEU A 414 2.05 -35.05 12.47
C LEU A 414 1.36 -35.28 11.11
N HIS A 415 1.77 -36.32 10.39
CA HIS A 415 1.24 -36.61 9.06
C HIS A 415 -0.28 -36.73 9.06
N ARG A 416 -0.81 -37.58 9.94
CA ARG A 416 -2.24 -37.79 10.07
C ARG A 416 -2.97 -36.53 10.56
N GLN A 417 -2.37 -35.81 11.51
CA GLN A 417 -2.93 -34.55 12.02
C GLN A 417 -3.09 -33.52 10.88
N LEU A 418 -2.06 -33.34 10.03
CA LEU A 418 -2.12 -32.41 8.90
C LEU A 418 -3.10 -32.88 7.82
N GLU A 419 -3.15 -34.18 7.49
CA GLU A 419 -4.13 -34.73 6.52
C GLU A 419 -5.58 -34.40 6.92
N ILE A 420 -5.89 -34.54 8.22
CA ILE A 420 -7.22 -34.21 8.75
C ILE A 420 -7.50 -32.71 8.67
N LEU A 421 -6.57 -31.87 9.15
CA LEU A 421 -6.80 -30.43 9.22
C LEU A 421 -6.86 -29.74 7.86
N LEU A 422 -6.20 -30.30 6.85
CA LEU A 422 -6.17 -29.77 5.48
C LEU A 422 -7.29 -30.33 4.59
N GLU A 423 -8.23 -31.08 5.17
CA GLU A 423 -9.34 -31.71 4.44
C GLU A 423 -8.89 -32.63 3.30
N LEU A 424 -7.76 -33.33 3.48
CA LEU A 424 -7.34 -34.38 2.54
C LEU A 424 -8.15 -35.67 2.73
N THR A 425 -9.04 -35.69 3.72
CA THR A 425 -9.97 -36.77 4.07
C THR A 425 -11.38 -36.22 4.32
N ASP A 426 -12.41 -37.05 4.13
CA ASP A 426 -13.83 -36.72 4.43
C ASP A 426 -14.11 -36.73 5.94
N THR A 427 -13.36 -35.93 6.70
CA THR A 427 -13.43 -35.89 8.16
C THR A 427 -14.44 -34.82 8.62
N PRO A 428 -15.36 -35.16 9.54
CA PRO A 428 -16.29 -34.17 10.07
C PRO A 428 -15.59 -33.13 10.95
N ILE A 429 -16.16 -31.93 11.02
CA ILE A 429 -15.53 -30.73 11.58
C ILE A 429 -15.21 -30.86 13.07
N ASP A 430 -16.05 -31.55 13.85
CA ASP A 430 -15.83 -31.85 15.25
C ASP A 430 -14.50 -32.56 15.48
N VAL A 431 -14.20 -33.55 14.63
CA VAL A 431 -12.93 -34.28 14.66
C VAL A 431 -11.76 -33.39 14.25
N MET A 432 -11.94 -32.50 13.27
CA MET A 432 -10.89 -31.55 12.88
C MET A 432 -10.52 -30.62 14.03
N VAL A 433 -11.51 -30.10 14.75
CA VAL A 433 -11.26 -29.20 15.89
C VAL A 433 -10.54 -29.93 17.02
N GLU A 434 -10.95 -31.15 17.37
CA GLU A 434 -10.25 -31.97 18.37
C GLU A 434 -8.78 -32.21 17.98
N VAL A 435 -8.53 -32.48 16.69
CA VAL A 435 -7.16 -32.64 16.17
C VAL A 435 -6.37 -31.33 16.23
N ALA A 436 -7.00 -30.18 15.97
CA ALA A 436 -6.36 -28.88 16.03
C ALA A 436 -5.95 -28.49 17.47
N ASP A 437 -6.83 -28.70 18.45
CA ASP A 437 -6.53 -28.52 19.88
C ASP A 437 -5.34 -29.41 20.27
N LYS A 438 -5.41 -30.71 19.94
CA LYS A 438 -4.35 -31.67 20.27
C LYS A 438 -3.00 -31.30 19.64
N LEU A 439 -2.98 -30.94 18.36
CA LEU A 439 -1.76 -30.54 17.66
C LEU A 439 -1.13 -29.30 18.32
N CYS A 440 -1.93 -28.30 18.67
CA CYS A 440 -1.45 -27.12 19.38
C CYS A 440 -0.85 -27.47 20.74
N GLU A 441 -1.54 -28.30 21.54
CA GLU A 441 -1.05 -28.74 22.86
C GLU A 441 0.30 -29.44 22.76
N GLU A 442 0.43 -30.42 21.85
CA GLU A 442 1.67 -31.17 21.62
C GLU A 442 2.81 -30.24 21.17
N LEU A 443 2.55 -29.28 20.28
CA LEU A 443 3.55 -28.32 19.83
C LEU A 443 3.98 -27.36 20.96
N PHE A 444 3.05 -26.90 21.80
CA PHE A 444 3.38 -26.06 22.95
C PHE A 444 4.20 -26.83 24.00
N ASP A 445 3.94 -28.13 24.19
CA ASP A 445 4.79 -29.00 25.00
C ASP A 445 6.21 -29.11 24.43
N VAL A 446 6.35 -29.30 23.12
CA VAL A 446 7.66 -29.32 22.43
C VAL A 446 8.40 -28.01 22.62
N VAL A 447 7.74 -26.86 22.45
CA VAL A 447 8.33 -25.53 22.67
C VAL A 447 8.78 -25.36 24.13
N ARG A 448 7.95 -25.76 25.10
CA ARG A 448 8.29 -25.70 26.53
C ARG A 448 9.46 -26.60 26.89
N ALA A 449 9.53 -27.81 26.34
CA ALA A 449 10.63 -28.75 26.55
C ALA A 449 11.99 -28.19 26.09
N ARG A 450 11.99 -27.16 25.24
CA ARG A 450 13.18 -26.43 24.79
C ARG A 450 13.57 -25.23 25.64
N GLY A 451 12.91 -25.05 26.78
CA GLY A 451 13.17 -23.93 27.67
C GLY A 451 12.69 -22.59 27.11
N LYS A 452 11.79 -22.59 26.13
CA LYS A 452 11.15 -21.37 25.63
C LYS A 452 9.83 -21.18 26.39
N SER A 453 9.78 -20.16 27.25
CA SER A 453 8.54 -19.81 27.95
C SER A 453 7.64 -19.01 27.03
N LEU A 454 6.39 -19.48 26.87
CA LEU A 454 5.31 -18.73 26.22
C LEU A 454 4.52 -17.88 27.23
N VAL A 455 4.72 -18.11 28.53
CA VAL A 455 3.97 -17.46 29.61
C VAL A 455 4.86 -16.44 30.31
N SER A 456 4.31 -15.26 30.56
CA SER A 456 4.88 -14.23 31.43
C SER A 456 3.85 -13.85 32.49
N SER A 457 4.26 -13.80 33.76
CA SER A 457 3.43 -13.27 34.85
C SER A 457 3.45 -11.74 34.92
N GLU A 458 4.30 -11.10 34.11
CA GLU A 458 4.49 -9.66 34.10
C GLU A 458 4.09 -9.10 32.74
N LEU A 459 3.26 -8.03 32.76
CA LEU A 459 3.04 -7.20 31.59
C LEU A 459 4.29 -6.34 31.37
N ARG A 460 4.94 -6.50 30.21
CA ARG A 460 6.11 -5.71 29.80
C ARG A 460 5.71 -4.90 28.56
N VAL A 461 5.88 -3.58 28.61
CA VAL A 461 5.55 -2.63 27.53
C VAL A 461 6.81 -1.92 27.08
#